data_AF-A0A813LPI8-F1
#
_entry.id   AF-A0A813LPI8-F1
#
_cell.length_a   1.000
_cell.length_b   1.000
_cell.length_c   1.000
_cell.angle_alpha   90.00
_cell.angle_beta   90.00
_cell.angle_gamma   90.00
#
_symmetry.space_group_name_H-M   'P 1'
#
loop_
_entity.id
_entity.type
_entity.pdbx_description
1 polymer ?
#
loop_
_entity_poly.entity_id
_entity_poly.type
_entity_poly.pdbx_seq_one_letter_code
_entity_poly.pdbx_strand_id
1 'polypeptide(L)'
;MGPCLPQVRLRTRLPLESGPDKSSLLTAVDAASALWFALRSPLLLEWEVEFEGGFTAVLAAELSTDTAAAWPPKKCHLSVAPRSAEALGAATSAARALTVPSAATPQQLSDLLLAGSATVVELAPHLAADVAEPAEPRTTLMHPQAASSQTSDIDPPAYVSGQPTLVNRDDRRQIFQPLCLQQWNHDVCGHHALFSLRCLLRDQLHLLRDEQRFWRHAFADVESLVQHGEASGRWPKSSVIGGIVDEMHLRYLVSVDRELIGRATVASTSESLREQLASLGPCPEGRRRVHGFLLPAATHWYSAAVVDTPGSNREVWFFDSYNWALASMQTAEDIETLVECQLEMSRGYCYEKPRLEEPASWLHRPEEHLQNAWEEGVAEWWKGCQKTSMFWRHKPLAVRRELKRMDMCLVRDFLEVLTEKVP
;
A
#
# COMPACT_ATOMS: atom_id res chain seq x y z
N MET A 1 -13.85 -2.62 -35.70
CA MET A 1 -12.62 -2.62 -34.87
C MET A 1 -13.02 -2.02 -33.54
N GLY A 2 -13.14 -2.83 -32.49
CA GLY A 2 -13.43 -2.31 -31.15
C GLY A 2 -12.21 -1.58 -30.58
N PRO A 3 -12.38 -0.56 -29.73
CA PRO A 3 -11.24 0.09 -29.09
C PRO A 3 -10.55 -0.90 -28.14
N CYS A 4 -9.24 -1.14 -28.36
CA CYS A 4 -8.39 -1.80 -27.37
C CYS A 4 -8.34 -0.92 -26.11
N LEU A 5 -8.85 -1.42 -24.99
CA LEU A 5 -8.65 -0.79 -23.69
C LEU A 5 -7.14 -0.87 -23.33
N PRO A 6 -6.57 0.18 -22.73
CA PRO A 6 -5.19 0.13 -22.24
C PRO A 6 -5.06 -0.94 -21.15
N GLN A 7 -4.17 -1.90 -21.34
CA GLN A 7 -3.76 -2.84 -20.29
C GLN A 7 -2.89 -2.09 -19.28
N VAL A 8 -3.43 -1.78 -18.11
CA VAL A 8 -2.65 -1.25 -16.98
C VAL A 8 -1.86 -2.41 -16.39
N ARG A 9 -0.52 -2.36 -16.45
CA ARG A 9 0.36 -3.33 -15.78
C ARG A 9 0.84 -2.74 -14.46
N LEU A 10 0.49 -3.38 -13.35
CA LEU A 10 1.05 -3.08 -12.03
C LEU A 10 2.14 -4.13 -11.77
N ARG A 11 3.40 -3.68 -11.70
CA ARG A 11 4.57 -4.53 -11.39
C ARG A 11 5.04 -4.21 -9.98
N THR A 12 4.97 -5.18 -9.08
CA THR A 12 5.47 -5.04 -7.71
C THR A 12 6.66 -5.95 -7.51
N ARG A 13 7.78 -5.39 -7.05
CA ARG A 13 8.90 -6.16 -6.50
C ARG A 13 8.59 -6.44 -5.04
N LEU A 14 8.58 -7.71 -4.66
CA LEU A 14 8.39 -8.11 -3.27
C LEU A 14 9.62 -7.63 -2.46
N PRO A 15 9.44 -6.80 -1.42
CA PRO A 15 10.57 -6.29 -0.66
C PRO A 15 11.28 -7.43 0.06
N LEU A 16 12.61 -7.47 -0.06
CA LEU A 16 13.47 -8.28 0.79
C LEU A 16 13.40 -7.68 2.20
N GLU A 17 13.07 -8.48 3.21
CA GLU A 17 13.34 -8.10 4.60
C GLU A 17 14.86 -7.94 4.76
N SER A 18 15.39 -6.74 4.55
CA SER A 18 16.80 -6.46 4.75
C SER A 18 17.07 -6.36 6.24
N GLY A 19 17.45 -7.48 6.86
CA GLY A 19 18.32 -7.47 8.02
C GLY A 19 19.66 -6.79 7.71
N PRO A 20 20.50 -6.51 8.71
CA PRO A 20 21.78 -5.80 8.52
C PRO A 20 22.77 -6.49 7.57
N ASP A 21 22.55 -7.76 7.21
CA ASP A 21 23.27 -8.44 6.12
C ASP A 21 22.53 -8.28 4.78
N LYS A 22 22.98 -7.32 3.96
CA LYS A 22 22.42 -6.97 2.64
C LYS A 22 22.64 -8.02 1.52
N SER A 23 22.68 -9.32 1.80
CA SER A 23 22.99 -10.30 0.73
C SER A 23 22.26 -11.65 0.75
N SER A 24 21.36 -11.92 1.70
CA SER A 24 20.57 -13.16 1.61
C SER A 24 19.48 -13.03 0.55
N LEU A 25 19.75 -13.55 -0.65
CA LEU A 25 18.70 -13.84 -1.64
C LEU A 25 17.71 -14.84 -1.04
N LEU A 26 16.45 -14.80 -1.48
CA LEU A 26 15.45 -15.77 -1.06
C LEU A 26 15.79 -17.16 -1.59
N THR A 27 15.55 -18.19 -0.77
CA THR A 27 15.51 -19.55 -1.29
C THR A 27 14.36 -19.69 -2.29
N ALA A 28 14.40 -20.70 -3.18
CA ALA A 28 13.30 -20.96 -4.11
C ALA A 28 11.96 -21.20 -3.39
N VAL A 29 11.99 -21.77 -2.18
CA VAL A 29 10.79 -22.04 -1.36
C VAL A 29 10.18 -20.75 -0.82
N ASP A 30 11.02 -19.83 -0.34
CA ASP A 30 10.55 -18.53 0.17
C ASP A 30 10.02 -17.66 -0.98
N ALA A 31 10.70 -17.66 -2.12
CA ALA A 31 10.26 -16.98 -3.33
C ALA A 31 8.91 -17.54 -3.82
N ALA A 32 8.75 -18.87 -3.86
CA ALA A 32 7.50 -19.52 -4.22
C ALA A 32 6.36 -19.18 -3.24
N SER A 33 6.64 -19.12 -1.94
CA SER A 33 5.66 -18.75 -0.91
C SER A 33 5.21 -17.30 -1.05
N ALA A 34 6.14 -16.38 -1.34
CA ALA A 34 5.83 -14.98 -1.57
C ALA A 34 4.98 -14.79 -2.83
N LEU A 35 5.34 -15.46 -3.93
CA LEU A 35 4.55 -15.47 -5.17
C LEU A 35 3.16 -16.09 -4.98
N TRP A 36 3.07 -17.18 -4.23
CA TRP A 36 1.80 -17.85 -3.92
C TRP A 36 0.86 -16.96 -3.12
N PHE A 37 1.39 -16.25 -2.12
CA PHE A 37 0.63 -15.29 -1.35
C PHE A 37 0.15 -14.13 -2.22
N ALA A 38 1.03 -13.63 -3.09
CA ALA A 38 0.74 -12.51 -3.97
C ALA A 38 -0.34 -12.86 -5.00
N LEU A 39 -0.34 -14.08 -5.53
CA LEU A 39 -1.35 -14.62 -6.46
C LEU A 39 -2.77 -14.70 -5.87
N ARG A 40 -2.89 -14.70 -4.54
CA ARG A 40 -4.19 -14.63 -3.84
C ARG A 40 -4.66 -13.19 -3.59
N SER A 41 -3.87 -12.18 -3.92
CA SER A 41 -4.26 -10.77 -3.82
C SER A 41 -5.01 -10.31 -5.09
N PRO A 42 -6.22 -9.76 -4.98
CA PRO A 42 -7.12 -9.48 -6.12
C PRO A 42 -6.68 -8.36 -7.09
N LEU A 43 -5.47 -7.79 -6.95
CA LEU A 43 -5.11 -6.53 -7.64
C LEU A 43 -3.81 -6.51 -8.44
N LEU A 44 -3.17 -7.65 -8.72
CA LEU A 44 -1.83 -7.62 -9.33
C LEU A 44 -1.74 -8.48 -10.58
N LEU A 45 -1.19 -7.88 -11.63
CA LEU A 45 -1.05 -8.48 -12.96
C LEU A 45 0.35 -9.04 -13.20
N GLU A 46 1.39 -8.57 -12.47
CA GLU A 46 2.75 -9.11 -12.50
C GLU A 46 3.46 -8.98 -11.12
N TRP A 47 3.98 -10.09 -10.60
CA TRP A 47 4.79 -10.17 -9.38
C TRP A 47 6.20 -10.59 -9.72
N GLU A 48 7.19 -9.88 -9.21
CA GLU A 48 8.61 -10.18 -9.45
C GLU A 48 9.33 -10.49 -8.14
N VAL A 49 10.08 -11.58 -8.12
CA VAL A 49 10.92 -11.99 -6.99
C VAL A 49 12.32 -12.39 -7.47
N GLU A 50 13.35 -11.90 -6.78
CA GLU A 50 14.72 -12.36 -6.95
C GLU A 50 14.99 -13.52 -5.97
N PHE A 51 15.66 -14.56 -6.45
CA PHE A 51 16.00 -15.73 -5.63
C PHE A 51 17.42 -16.23 -5.91
N GLU A 52 17.88 -17.18 -5.09
CA GLU A 52 19.23 -17.75 -5.14
C GLU A 52 19.66 -18.18 -6.57
N GLY A 53 20.94 -18.03 -6.87
CA GLY A 53 21.50 -18.30 -8.20
C GLY A 53 21.43 -17.13 -9.17
N GLY A 54 20.97 -15.95 -8.72
CA GLY A 54 20.91 -14.75 -9.54
C GLY A 54 19.79 -14.81 -10.58
N PHE A 55 18.65 -15.40 -10.21
CA PHE A 55 17.48 -15.50 -11.07
C PHE A 55 16.37 -14.56 -10.58
N THR A 56 15.55 -14.16 -11.52
CA THR A 56 14.33 -13.38 -11.31
C THR A 56 13.16 -14.21 -11.83
N ALA A 57 12.18 -14.44 -10.96
CA ALA A 57 10.91 -15.03 -11.34
C ALA A 57 9.83 -13.96 -11.42
N VAL A 58 9.12 -13.92 -12.55
CA VAL A 58 7.95 -13.07 -12.75
C VAL A 58 6.72 -13.94 -12.92
N LEU A 59 5.76 -13.83 -12.01
CA LEU A 59 4.46 -14.46 -12.10
C LEU A 59 3.45 -13.43 -12.58
N ALA A 60 2.73 -13.71 -13.66
CA ALA A 60 1.75 -12.81 -14.26
C ALA A 60 0.38 -13.48 -14.32
N ALA A 61 -0.68 -12.74 -14.06
CA ALA A 61 -2.05 -13.22 -14.23
C ALA A 61 -2.65 -12.56 -15.47
N GLU A 62 -3.25 -13.32 -16.39
CA GLU A 62 -3.98 -12.73 -17.52
C GLU A 62 -5.44 -12.53 -17.12
N LEU A 63 -5.83 -11.28 -16.87
CA LEU A 63 -7.22 -10.91 -16.64
C LEU A 63 -7.94 -10.77 -17.99
N SER A 64 -8.73 -11.78 -18.36
CA SER A 64 -9.72 -11.62 -19.42
C SER A 64 -10.97 -10.95 -18.85
N THR A 65 -11.74 -10.27 -19.69
CA THR A 65 -12.99 -9.61 -19.29
C THR A 65 -14.02 -10.58 -18.69
N ASP A 66 -13.89 -11.88 -18.99
CA ASP A 66 -14.77 -12.94 -18.47
C ASP A 66 -14.20 -13.62 -17.21
N THR A 67 -12.88 -13.57 -16.98
CA THR A 67 -12.24 -14.18 -15.80
C THR A 67 -12.15 -13.26 -14.57
N ALA A 68 -12.51 -11.98 -14.70
CA ALA A 68 -12.57 -11.04 -13.59
C ALA A 68 -13.53 -11.48 -12.45
N ALA A 69 -14.45 -12.41 -12.71
CA ALA A 69 -15.40 -12.94 -11.72
C ALA A 69 -14.86 -14.07 -10.83
N ALA A 70 -13.70 -14.67 -11.14
CA ALA A 70 -13.14 -15.79 -10.38
C ALA A 70 -11.67 -15.53 -10.06
N TRP A 71 -11.42 -14.92 -8.89
CA TRP A 71 -10.08 -14.76 -8.32
C TRP A 71 -9.82 -15.80 -7.22
N PRO A 72 -8.62 -16.41 -7.16
CA PRO A 72 -7.51 -16.28 -8.11
C PRO A 72 -7.86 -16.87 -9.49
N PRO A 73 -7.24 -16.38 -10.58
CA PRO A 73 -7.52 -16.89 -11.94
C PRO A 73 -7.20 -18.39 -12.00
N LYS A 74 -7.79 -19.18 -12.92
CA LYS A 74 -7.48 -20.62 -12.94
C LYS A 74 -6.02 -20.93 -13.33
N LYS A 75 -5.40 -20.04 -14.11
CA LYS A 75 -4.05 -20.17 -14.65
C LYS A 75 -3.32 -18.83 -14.58
N CYS A 76 -2.01 -18.89 -14.35
CA CYS A 76 -1.07 -17.77 -14.37
C CYS A 76 0.14 -18.12 -15.24
N HIS A 77 0.91 -17.12 -15.64
CA HIS A 77 2.14 -17.26 -16.40
C HIS A 77 3.35 -17.01 -15.49
N LEU A 78 4.13 -18.05 -15.22
CA LEU A 78 5.39 -17.95 -14.50
C LEU A 78 6.54 -17.87 -15.51
N SER A 79 7.35 -16.82 -15.47
CA SER A 79 8.58 -16.72 -16.24
C SER A 79 9.77 -16.67 -15.30
N VAL A 80 10.84 -17.38 -15.66
CA VAL A 80 12.11 -17.37 -14.91
C VAL A 80 13.21 -16.93 -15.86
N ALA A 81 14.01 -15.95 -15.44
CA ALA A 81 15.10 -15.40 -16.21
C ALA A 81 16.33 -15.13 -15.32
N PRO A 82 17.55 -15.24 -15.86
CA PRO A 82 18.75 -14.78 -15.15
C PRO A 82 18.75 -13.26 -15.00
N ARG A 83 19.36 -12.76 -13.92
CA ARG A 83 19.40 -11.34 -13.55
C ARG A 83 20.24 -10.48 -14.50
N SER A 84 21.28 -11.05 -15.11
CA SER A 84 22.07 -10.37 -16.15
C SER A 84 22.33 -11.29 -17.33
N ALA A 85 22.30 -10.72 -18.53
CA ALA A 85 22.67 -11.42 -19.76
C ALA A 85 24.16 -11.83 -19.78
N GLU A 86 24.99 -11.15 -18.97
CA GLU A 86 26.43 -11.45 -18.84
C GLU A 86 26.69 -12.77 -18.11
N ALA A 87 25.77 -13.19 -17.22
CA ALA A 87 25.93 -14.40 -16.43
C ALA A 87 25.81 -15.71 -17.24
N LEU A 88 25.33 -15.66 -18.49
CA LEU A 88 24.98 -16.85 -19.27
C LEU A 88 25.64 -16.99 -20.64
N GLY A 89 26.53 -16.09 -21.01
CA GLY A 89 27.12 -16.08 -22.36
C GLY A 89 26.07 -15.79 -23.43
N ALA A 90 26.52 -15.38 -24.62
CA ALA A 90 25.66 -14.80 -25.66
C ALA A 90 24.61 -15.76 -26.29
N ALA A 91 24.37 -16.95 -25.74
CA ALA A 91 23.48 -17.95 -26.29
C ALA A 91 22.33 -18.26 -25.31
N THR A 92 21.12 -17.84 -25.69
CA THR A 92 19.79 -18.21 -25.14
C THR A 92 19.33 -17.55 -23.83
N SER A 93 19.09 -16.24 -23.84
CA SER A 93 18.35 -15.53 -22.78
C SER A 93 16.82 -15.50 -23.01
N ALA A 94 16.23 -16.57 -23.56
CA ALA A 94 14.78 -16.61 -23.74
C ALA A 94 14.13 -16.97 -22.38
N ALA A 95 13.49 -15.99 -21.74
CA ALA A 95 12.72 -16.22 -20.52
C ALA A 95 11.69 -17.33 -20.79
N ARG A 96 11.72 -18.40 -19.99
CA ARG A 96 10.80 -19.53 -20.18
C ARG A 96 9.48 -19.20 -19.49
N ALA A 97 8.46 -18.89 -20.28
CA ALA A 97 7.10 -18.72 -19.77
C ALA A 97 6.40 -20.08 -19.62
N LEU A 98 6.01 -20.41 -18.39
CA LEU A 98 5.25 -21.58 -18.00
C LEU A 98 3.84 -21.16 -17.63
N THR A 99 2.83 -21.90 -18.06
CA THR A 99 1.46 -21.70 -17.56
C THR A 99 1.26 -22.58 -16.33
N VAL A 100 1.00 -21.96 -15.17
CA VAL A 100 0.85 -22.63 -13.87
C VAL A 100 -0.58 -22.51 -13.35
N PRO A 101 -1.16 -23.56 -12.75
CA PRO A 101 -2.46 -23.45 -12.11
C PRO A 101 -2.33 -22.64 -10.82
N SER A 102 -3.30 -21.76 -10.54
CA SER A 102 -3.33 -20.97 -9.30
C SER A 102 -3.55 -21.80 -8.03
N ALA A 103 -4.01 -23.04 -8.20
CA ALA A 103 -4.11 -24.02 -7.14
C ALA A 103 -2.75 -24.66 -6.79
N ALA A 104 -1.67 -24.31 -7.49
CA ALA A 104 -0.33 -24.82 -7.19
C ALA A 104 0.04 -24.52 -5.72
N THR A 105 0.62 -25.49 -5.04
CA THR A 105 1.16 -25.31 -3.70
C THR A 105 2.49 -24.55 -3.74
N PRO A 106 2.94 -23.93 -2.63
CA PRO A 106 4.28 -23.34 -2.58
C PRO A 106 5.40 -24.31 -2.98
N GLN A 107 5.27 -25.59 -2.62
CA GLN A 107 6.24 -26.61 -3.02
C GLN A 107 6.24 -26.83 -4.54
N GLN A 108 5.07 -26.96 -5.16
CA GLN A 108 4.96 -27.12 -6.62
C GLN A 108 5.53 -25.91 -7.37
N LEU A 109 5.31 -24.69 -6.86
CA LEU A 109 5.90 -23.48 -7.42
C LEU A 109 7.42 -23.46 -7.23
N SER A 110 7.94 -23.87 -6.07
CA SER A 110 9.38 -23.98 -5.82
C SER A 110 10.04 -24.96 -6.78
N ASP A 111 9.43 -26.13 -7.00
CA ASP A 111 9.96 -27.14 -7.93
C ASP A 111 10.01 -26.59 -9.37
N LEU A 112 9.01 -25.80 -9.77
CA LEU A 112 8.99 -25.12 -11.07
C LEU A 112 10.05 -24.02 -11.20
N LEU A 113 10.31 -23.27 -10.12
CA LEU A 113 11.38 -22.26 -10.07
C LEU A 113 12.74 -22.92 -10.23
N LEU A 114 12.99 -24.03 -9.50
CA LEU A 114 14.23 -24.81 -9.57
C LEU A 114 14.41 -25.46 -10.95
N ALA A 115 13.35 -26.02 -11.53
CA ALA A 115 13.42 -26.57 -12.89
C ALA A 115 13.71 -25.46 -13.92
N GLY A 116 13.08 -24.29 -13.76
CA GLY A 116 13.30 -23.11 -14.58
C GLY A 116 14.74 -22.59 -14.52
N SER A 117 15.39 -22.64 -13.35
CA SER A 117 16.78 -22.22 -13.18
C SER A 117 17.80 -23.28 -13.63
N ALA A 118 17.52 -24.58 -13.41
CA ALA A 118 18.42 -25.68 -13.78
C ALA A 118 18.56 -25.85 -15.30
N THR A 119 17.46 -25.73 -16.05
CA THR A 119 17.47 -25.87 -17.52
C THR A 119 18.21 -24.72 -18.23
N VAL A 120 18.40 -23.59 -17.55
CA VAL A 120 19.17 -22.45 -18.06
C VAL A 120 20.68 -22.71 -17.94
N VAL A 121 21.11 -23.51 -16.96
CA VAL A 121 22.52 -23.89 -16.76
C VAL A 121 22.92 -25.13 -17.58
N GLU A 122 21.98 -26.00 -17.93
CA GLU A 122 22.23 -27.18 -18.77
C GLU A 122 21.36 -27.18 -20.03
N LEU A 123 21.95 -26.81 -21.17
CA LEU A 123 21.45 -27.16 -22.50
C LEU A 123 22.56 -27.81 -23.35
N ALA A 124 22.67 -29.13 -23.19
CA ALA A 124 22.88 -30.08 -24.30
C ALA A 124 21.64 -30.99 -24.35
N PRO A 125 21.20 -31.48 -25.53
CA PRO A 125 19.81 -31.83 -25.78
C PRO A 125 19.48 -33.25 -25.32
N HIS A 126 18.33 -33.44 -24.67
CA HIS A 126 17.30 -34.44 -25.04
C HIS A 126 16.13 -34.41 -24.03
N LEU A 127 14.92 -34.65 -24.57
CA LEU A 127 13.65 -35.03 -23.93
C LEU A 127 12.60 -33.91 -23.78
N ALA A 128 11.80 -33.80 -24.84
CA ALA A 128 10.37 -33.62 -24.74
C ALA A 128 9.71 -35.00 -24.75
N ALA A 129 8.88 -35.32 -23.76
CA ALA A 129 7.69 -36.17 -23.90
C ALA A 129 6.91 -36.25 -22.56
N ASP A 130 5.60 -36.04 -22.69
CA ASP A 130 4.50 -36.60 -21.91
C ASP A 130 4.32 -36.24 -20.43
N VAL A 131 3.33 -35.36 -20.18
CA VAL A 131 2.54 -35.38 -18.94
C VAL A 131 1.07 -35.50 -19.32
N ALA A 132 0.47 -36.62 -18.90
CA ALA A 132 -0.93 -36.96 -19.08
C ALA A 132 -1.86 -36.12 -18.21
N GLU A 133 -3.07 -35.83 -18.73
CA GLU A 133 -4.17 -35.22 -17.99
C GLU A 133 -4.69 -36.12 -16.86
N PRO A 134 -4.90 -35.61 -15.63
CA PRO A 134 -5.65 -36.32 -14.62
C PRO A 134 -7.17 -36.04 -14.76
N ALA A 135 -7.94 -37.12 -14.61
CA ALA A 135 -9.39 -37.17 -14.70
C ALA A 135 -10.13 -36.32 -13.65
N GLU A 136 -11.27 -35.76 -14.05
CA GLU A 136 -12.17 -34.97 -13.21
C GLU A 136 -12.81 -35.78 -12.08
N PRO A 137 -12.90 -35.25 -10.84
CA PRO A 137 -13.76 -35.81 -9.82
C PRO A 137 -15.18 -35.23 -9.91
N ARG A 138 -16.16 -36.15 -9.99
CA ARG A 138 -17.60 -35.89 -9.91
C ARG A 138 -17.96 -35.15 -8.61
N THR A 139 -18.67 -34.03 -8.76
CA THR A 139 -19.18 -33.19 -7.67
C THR A 139 -20.53 -33.74 -7.19
N THR A 140 -20.60 -34.17 -5.92
CA THR A 140 -21.87 -34.49 -5.24
C THR A 140 -22.37 -33.21 -4.55
N LEU A 141 -23.57 -32.77 -4.92
CA LEU A 141 -24.29 -31.65 -4.30
C LEU A 141 -24.65 -31.97 -2.84
N MET A 142 -24.20 -31.14 -1.89
CA MET A 142 -24.81 -31.01 -0.57
C MET A 142 -25.26 -29.57 -0.33
N HIS A 143 -26.53 -29.43 0.04
CA HIS A 143 -27.16 -28.18 0.46
C HIS A 143 -26.66 -27.71 1.85
N PRO A 144 -26.71 -26.39 2.13
CA PRO A 144 -26.22 -25.83 3.40
C PRO A 144 -27.25 -25.99 4.52
N GLN A 145 -26.81 -26.53 5.66
CA GLN A 145 -27.49 -26.38 6.94
C GLN A 145 -26.96 -25.13 7.65
N ALA A 146 -27.89 -24.28 8.08
CA ALA A 146 -27.65 -23.12 8.91
C ALA A 146 -27.11 -23.52 10.29
N ALA A 147 -26.00 -22.92 10.71
CA ALA A 147 -25.46 -23.07 12.06
C ALA A 147 -25.50 -21.73 12.81
N SER A 148 -26.53 -21.63 13.66
CA SER A 148 -26.55 -21.07 15.01
C SER A 148 -25.32 -20.30 15.50
N SER A 149 -25.55 -19.03 15.82
CA SER A 149 -24.67 -18.15 16.60
C SER A 149 -24.43 -18.69 18.01
N GLN A 150 -23.16 -18.91 18.38
CA GLN A 150 -22.71 -19.00 19.78
C GLN A 150 -21.67 -17.92 20.00
N THR A 151 -22.05 -16.92 20.79
CA THR A 151 -21.16 -15.92 21.39
C THR A 151 -20.46 -16.57 22.58
N SER A 152 -19.20 -16.96 22.41
CA SER A 152 -18.33 -17.34 23.53
C SER A 152 -17.56 -16.11 23.99
N ASP A 153 -17.63 -15.83 25.29
CA ASP A 153 -16.75 -14.91 26.01
C ASP A 153 -15.29 -15.28 25.73
N ILE A 154 -14.59 -14.41 25.00
CA ILE A 154 -13.15 -14.49 24.77
C ILE A 154 -12.49 -13.59 25.81
N ASP A 155 -11.80 -14.21 26.78
CA ASP A 155 -10.86 -13.51 27.65
C ASP A 155 -9.84 -12.74 26.77
N PRO A 156 -9.58 -11.45 27.05
CA PRO A 156 -8.65 -10.67 26.25
C PRO A 156 -7.24 -11.30 26.35
N PRO A 157 -6.54 -11.47 25.21
CA PRO A 157 -5.23 -12.09 25.19
C PRO A 157 -4.23 -11.29 26.04
N ALA A 158 -3.38 -12.02 26.76
CA ALA A 158 -2.31 -11.47 27.58
C ALA A 158 -1.44 -10.49 26.76
N TYR A 159 -1.36 -9.26 27.28
CA TYR A 159 -0.71 -8.10 26.70
C TYR A 159 0.78 -8.33 26.48
N VAL A 160 1.25 -8.36 25.22
CA VAL A 160 2.68 -8.16 24.92
C VAL A 160 2.94 -6.66 24.97
N SER A 161 3.30 -6.17 26.17
CA SER A 161 3.60 -4.76 26.46
C SER A 161 4.93 -4.32 25.83
N GLY A 162 4.94 -4.10 24.52
CA GLY A 162 5.98 -3.32 23.85
C GLY A 162 5.49 -1.89 23.66
N GLN A 163 6.14 -0.90 24.28
CA GLN A 163 5.88 0.50 23.92
C GLN A 163 6.29 0.72 22.46
N PRO A 164 5.46 1.40 21.64
CA PRO A 164 5.81 1.67 20.25
C PRO A 164 7.04 2.59 20.20
N THR A 165 7.94 2.34 19.24
CA THR A 165 9.00 3.30 18.90
C THR A 165 8.36 4.60 18.43
N LEU A 166 8.79 5.74 18.97
CA LEU A 166 8.27 7.05 18.57
C LEU A 166 9.21 7.72 17.57
N VAL A 167 8.63 8.34 16.55
CA VAL A 167 9.32 9.23 15.59
C VAL A 167 9.45 10.63 16.18
N ASN A 168 8.37 11.11 16.80
CA ASN A 168 8.30 12.43 17.42
C ASN A 168 7.34 12.39 18.63
N ARG A 169 7.48 13.36 19.52
CA ARG A 169 6.67 13.54 20.72
C ARG A 169 6.64 15.02 21.11
N ASP A 170 5.46 15.52 21.45
CA ASP A 170 5.27 16.82 22.09
C ASP A 170 4.65 16.61 23.47
N ASP A 171 5.48 16.62 24.50
CA ASP A 171 5.07 16.42 25.89
C ASP A 171 4.13 17.51 26.41
N ARG A 172 4.25 18.75 25.91
CA ARG A 172 3.44 19.86 26.40
C ARG A 172 2.00 19.72 25.93
N ARG A 173 1.82 19.24 24.70
CA ARG A 173 0.51 18.99 24.08
C ARG A 173 0.02 17.55 24.23
N GLN A 174 0.81 16.67 24.84
CA GLN A 174 0.54 15.22 24.97
C GLN A 174 0.29 14.54 23.62
N ILE A 175 1.11 14.90 22.61
CA ILE A 175 1.06 14.31 21.27
C ILE A 175 2.17 13.28 21.14
N PHE A 176 1.80 12.05 20.77
CA PHE A 176 2.71 10.94 20.53
C PHE A 176 2.61 10.53 19.07
N GLN A 177 3.75 10.47 18.39
CA GLN A 177 3.81 10.03 17.00
C GLN A 177 4.65 8.76 16.89
N PRO A 178 4.00 7.58 16.79
CA PRO A 178 4.71 6.32 16.65
C PRO A 178 5.28 6.14 15.24
N LEU A 179 6.32 5.32 15.16
CA LEU A 179 6.90 4.85 13.90
C LEU A 179 5.95 3.85 13.23
N CYS A 180 5.47 4.22 12.05
CA CYS A 180 4.55 3.44 11.23
C CYS A 180 5.30 2.70 10.11
N LEU A 181 4.62 1.77 9.45
CA LEU A 181 5.07 1.19 8.21
C LEU A 181 5.34 2.31 7.19
N GLN A 182 6.59 2.39 6.71
CA GLN A 182 7.00 3.40 5.75
C GLN A 182 6.22 3.21 4.44
N GLN A 183 5.48 4.23 4.04
CA GLN A 183 4.83 4.26 2.75
C GLN A 183 5.85 4.47 1.64
N TRP A 184 5.88 3.53 0.68
CA TRP A 184 6.73 3.62 -0.51
C TRP A 184 5.98 4.07 -1.77
N ASN A 185 4.65 3.92 -1.81
CA ASN A 185 3.81 4.40 -2.91
C ASN A 185 2.81 5.45 -2.44
N HIS A 186 2.81 6.64 -3.06
CA HIS A 186 1.88 7.74 -2.79
C HIS A 186 0.39 7.36 -2.84
N ASP A 187 0.03 6.40 -3.69
CA ASP A 187 -1.37 6.03 -3.94
C ASP A 187 -2.05 5.36 -2.74
N VAL A 188 -1.30 4.72 -1.84
CA VAL A 188 -1.87 3.93 -0.73
C VAL A 188 -1.94 4.68 0.61
N CYS A 189 -1.68 6.00 0.65
CA CYS A 189 -1.64 6.75 1.92
C CYS A 189 -2.92 6.63 2.74
N GLY A 190 -4.10 6.66 2.12
CA GLY A 190 -5.35 6.51 2.87
C GLY A 190 -5.52 5.13 3.50
N HIS A 191 -5.02 4.06 2.88
CA HIS A 191 -4.98 2.74 3.50
C HIS A 191 -4.00 2.68 4.67
N HIS A 192 -2.84 3.36 4.58
CA HIS A 192 -1.91 3.46 5.71
C HIS A 192 -2.55 4.18 6.90
N ALA A 193 -3.20 5.33 6.66
CA ALA A 193 -3.91 6.07 7.69
C ALA A 193 -4.99 5.20 8.36
N LEU A 194 -5.77 4.47 7.56
CA LEU A 194 -6.80 3.56 8.07
C LEU A 194 -6.22 2.39 8.87
N PHE A 195 -5.13 1.78 8.38
CA PHE A 195 -4.46 0.68 9.05
C PHE A 195 -3.86 1.10 10.40
N SER A 196 -3.13 2.22 10.44
CA SER A 196 -2.57 2.75 11.69
C SER A 196 -3.66 3.01 12.73
N LEU A 197 -4.79 3.55 12.30
CA LEU A 197 -5.92 3.81 13.17
C LEU A 197 -6.56 2.51 13.70
N ARG A 198 -6.74 1.48 12.85
CA ARG A 198 -7.20 0.15 13.28
C ARG A 198 -6.27 -0.45 14.32
N CYS A 199 -4.95 -0.39 14.09
CA CYS A 199 -3.96 -0.89 15.03
C CYS A 199 -4.12 -0.25 16.41
N LEU A 200 -4.27 1.08 16.49
CA LEU A 200 -4.50 1.73 17.78
C LEU A 200 -5.85 1.35 18.40
N LEU A 201 -6.95 1.39 17.63
CA LEU A 201 -8.29 1.11 18.14
C LEU A 201 -8.44 -0.35 18.62
N ARG A 202 -7.61 -1.27 18.13
CA ARG A 202 -7.50 -2.67 18.59
C ARG A 202 -6.45 -2.88 19.68
N ASP A 203 -5.73 -1.84 20.09
CA ASP A 203 -4.62 -1.94 21.03
C ASP A 203 -3.46 -2.83 20.54
N GLN A 204 -3.21 -2.75 19.23
CA GLN A 204 -2.24 -3.53 18.48
C GLN A 204 -1.14 -2.64 17.89
N LEU A 205 -0.61 -1.69 18.68
CA LEU A 205 0.43 -0.76 18.23
C LEU A 205 1.72 -1.45 17.77
N HIS A 206 2.00 -2.65 18.28
CA HIS A 206 3.12 -3.49 17.83
C HIS A 206 3.01 -3.92 16.35
N LEU A 207 1.82 -3.82 15.74
CA LEU A 207 1.57 -4.16 14.34
C LEU A 207 1.69 -2.98 13.38
N LEU A 208 1.97 -1.76 13.86
CA LEU A 208 2.06 -0.57 13.01
C LEU A 208 3.07 -0.70 11.87
N ARG A 209 4.04 -1.60 12.01
CA ARG A 209 5.12 -1.87 11.04
C ARG A 209 4.98 -3.23 10.34
N ASP A 210 3.90 -3.97 10.59
CA ASP A 210 3.65 -5.28 9.99
C ASP A 210 3.13 -5.09 8.55
N GLU A 211 4.06 -5.15 7.59
CA GLU A 211 3.75 -4.97 6.17
C GLU A 211 2.78 -6.02 5.65
N GLN A 212 2.90 -7.28 6.09
CA GLN A 212 2.03 -8.35 5.64
C GLN A 212 0.58 -8.11 6.08
N ARG A 213 0.36 -7.69 7.33
CA ARG A 213 -0.96 -7.33 7.83
C ARG A 213 -1.50 -6.08 7.14
N PHE A 214 -0.66 -5.06 6.94
CA PHE A 214 -1.05 -3.88 6.19
C PHE A 214 -1.63 -4.25 4.83
N TRP A 215 -0.91 -5.05 4.02
CA TRP A 215 -1.37 -5.43 2.69
C TRP A 215 -2.65 -6.27 2.72
N ARG A 216 -2.79 -7.21 3.67
CA ARG A 216 -4.05 -7.95 3.85
C ARG A 216 -5.23 -7.01 4.09
N HIS A 217 -5.05 -6.01 4.94
CA HIS A 217 -6.08 -5.00 5.22
C HIS A 217 -6.36 -4.12 4.00
N ALA A 218 -5.32 -3.60 3.34
CA ALA A 218 -5.48 -2.75 2.16
C ALA A 218 -6.20 -3.49 1.02
N PHE A 219 -5.89 -4.77 0.77
CA PHE A 219 -6.58 -5.56 -0.24
C PHE A 219 -8.03 -5.85 0.12
N ALA A 220 -8.32 -6.16 1.39
CA ALA A 220 -9.70 -6.34 1.85
C ALA A 220 -10.51 -5.03 1.73
N ASP A 221 -9.89 -3.88 1.99
CA ASP A 221 -10.51 -2.57 1.81
C ASP A 221 -10.86 -2.33 0.34
N VAL A 222 -9.92 -2.59 -0.58
CA VAL A 222 -10.17 -2.45 -2.02
C VAL A 222 -11.28 -3.39 -2.48
N GLU A 223 -11.26 -4.65 -2.06
CA GLU A 223 -12.33 -5.61 -2.40
C GLU A 223 -13.71 -5.10 -1.94
N SER A 224 -13.80 -4.59 -0.70
CA SER A 224 -15.02 -3.98 -0.17
C SER A 224 -15.48 -2.77 -0.99
N LEU A 225 -14.55 -1.92 -1.40
CA LEU A 225 -14.85 -0.75 -2.25
C LEU A 225 -15.32 -1.15 -3.65
N VAL A 226 -14.70 -2.16 -4.27
CA VAL A 226 -15.10 -2.68 -5.57
C VAL A 226 -16.51 -3.25 -5.49
N GLN A 227 -16.78 -4.13 -4.51
CA GLN A 227 -18.10 -4.72 -4.31
C GLN A 227 -19.17 -3.64 -4.09
N HIS A 228 -18.87 -2.59 -3.31
CA HIS A 228 -19.80 -1.47 -3.13
C HIS A 228 -20.01 -0.67 -4.42
N GLY A 229 -18.94 -0.36 -5.14
CA GLY A 229 -19.00 0.38 -6.40
C GLY A 229 -19.86 -0.35 -7.43
N GLU A 230 -19.72 -1.66 -7.54
CA GLU A 230 -20.53 -2.53 -8.39
C GLU A 230 -21.99 -2.56 -7.96
N ALA A 231 -22.27 -2.76 -6.67
CA ALA A 231 -23.63 -2.88 -6.16
C ALA A 231 -24.41 -1.56 -6.21
N SER A 232 -23.73 -0.44 -5.94
CA SER A 232 -24.36 0.89 -5.87
C SER A 232 -24.39 1.64 -7.19
N GLY A 233 -23.55 1.24 -8.15
CA GLY A 233 -23.30 2.00 -9.39
C GLY A 233 -22.69 3.38 -9.17
N ARG A 234 -22.29 3.72 -7.93
CA ARG A 234 -21.78 5.05 -7.56
C ARG A 234 -20.37 5.30 -8.06
N TRP A 235 -19.56 4.25 -8.21
CA TRP A 235 -18.14 4.37 -8.52
C TRP A 235 -17.77 3.58 -9.77
N PRO A 236 -17.08 4.21 -10.74
CA PRO A 236 -16.43 3.48 -11.82
C PRO A 236 -15.42 2.50 -11.22
N LYS A 237 -15.36 1.25 -11.71
CA LYS A 237 -14.35 0.25 -11.28
C LYS A 237 -12.92 0.82 -11.35
N SER A 238 -12.63 1.61 -12.38
CA SER A 238 -11.34 2.29 -12.57
C SER A 238 -10.92 3.19 -11.42
N SER A 239 -11.87 3.72 -10.64
CA SER A 239 -11.60 4.62 -9.52
C SER A 239 -11.06 3.91 -8.29
N VAL A 240 -11.18 2.57 -8.21
CA VAL A 240 -10.75 1.76 -7.06
C VAL A 240 -9.43 1.02 -7.34
N ILE A 241 -9.10 0.77 -8.62
CA ILE A 241 -7.98 -0.09 -9.04
C ILE A 241 -6.59 0.51 -8.71
N GLY A 242 -6.47 1.82 -8.57
CA GLY A 242 -5.19 2.47 -8.28
C GLY A 242 -4.69 2.34 -6.83
N GLY A 243 -5.49 1.74 -5.93
CA GLY A 243 -5.22 1.78 -4.48
C GLY A 243 -5.43 3.16 -3.85
N ILE A 244 -5.80 4.17 -4.66
CA ILE A 244 -6.14 5.51 -4.21
C ILE A 244 -7.52 5.48 -3.57
N VAL A 245 -7.57 5.87 -2.30
CA VAL A 245 -8.82 6.10 -1.59
C VAL A 245 -9.00 7.60 -1.33
N ASP A 246 -10.17 8.11 -1.70
CA ASP A 246 -10.57 9.48 -1.40
C ASP A 246 -11.41 9.53 -0.12
N GLU A 247 -11.92 10.71 0.20
CA GLU A 247 -12.73 10.93 1.38
C GLU A 247 -14.00 10.05 1.40
N MET A 248 -14.63 9.85 0.23
CA MET A 248 -15.85 9.07 0.12
C MET A 248 -15.58 7.58 0.30
N HIS A 249 -14.47 7.08 -0.26
CA HIS A 249 -13.99 5.72 -0.03
C HIS A 249 -13.71 5.48 1.46
N LEU A 250 -12.98 6.38 2.13
CA LEU A 250 -12.66 6.24 3.55
C LEU A 250 -13.89 6.33 4.45
N ARG A 251 -14.84 7.23 4.16
CA ARG A 251 -16.12 7.28 4.89
C ARG A 251 -16.90 5.98 4.77
N TYR A 252 -16.96 5.40 3.57
CA TYR A 252 -17.60 4.11 3.37
C TYR A 252 -16.91 3.02 4.19
N LEU A 253 -15.58 2.90 4.09
CA LEU A 253 -14.81 1.91 4.84
C LEU A 253 -15.03 2.04 6.35
N VAL A 254 -15.00 3.25 6.90
CA VAL A 254 -15.32 3.51 8.31
C VAL A 254 -16.75 3.09 8.67
N SER A 255 -17.71 3.29 7.77
CA SER A 255 -19.12 2.95 8.03
C SER A 255 -19.45 1.45 8.00
N VAL A 256 -18.64 0.64 7.31
CA VAL A 256 -18.87 -0.80 7.17
C VAL A 256 -17.92 -1.66 8.00
N ASP A 257 -16.78 -1.10 8.41
CA ASP A 257 -15.85 -1.79 9.30
C ASP A 257 -16.37 -1.76 10.74
N ARG A 258 -16.67 -2.94 11.28
CA ARG A 258 -17.25 -3.14 12.62
C ARG A 258 -16.41 -2.55 13.75
N GLU A 259 -15.13 -2.34 13.51
CA GLU A 259 -14.22 -1.83 14.54
C GLU A 259 -14.02 -0.33 14.47
N LEU A 260 -14.34 0.27 13.32
CA LEU A 260 -14.26 1.70 13.08
C LEU A 260 -15.62 2.38 13.25
N ILE A 261 -16.72 1.68 12.98
CA ILE A 261 -18.07 2.24 13.08
C ILE A 261 -18.33 2.79 14.49
N GLY A 262 -18.65 4.08 14.56
CA GLY A 262 -18.87 4.81 15.82
C GLY A 262 -17.60 5.05 16.67
N ARG A 263 -16.42 4.61 16.21
CA ARG A 263 -15.13 4.77 16.90
C ARG A 263 -14.13 5.59 16.09
N ALA A 264 -14.41 5.83 14.82
CA ALA A 264 -13.63 6.64 13.92
C ALA A 264 -14.53 7.50 13.04
N THR A 265 -14.02 8.63 12.59
CA THR A 265 -14.68 9.53 11.64
C THR A 265 -13.67 10.10 10.65
N VAL A 266 -14.17 10.65 9.53
CA VAL A 266 -13.35 11.41 8.57
C VAL A 266 -13.63 12.89 8.78
N ALA A 267 -12.60 13.67 9.12
CA ALA A 267 -12.73 15.10 9.36
C ALA A 267 -12.09 15.89 8.21
N SER A 268 -12.94 16.43 7.32
CA SER A 268 -12.50 17.06 6.07
C SER A 268 -11.71 18.35 6.25
N THR A 269 -11.94 19.06 7.35
CA THR A 269 -11.30 20.34 7.70
C THR A 269 -11.08 20.42 9.21
N SER A 270 -10.29 21.41 9.67
CA SER A 270 -10.07 21.66 11.09
C SER A 270 -11.37 22.05 11.81
N GLU A 271 -12.29 22.76 11.13
CA GLU A 271 -13.62 23.07 11.65
C GLU A 271 -14.47 21.81 11.81
N SER A 272 -14.49 20.93 10.79
CA SER A 272 -15.21 19.65 10.89
C SER A 272 -14.64 18.78 12.00
N LEU A 273 -13.32 18.78 12.19
CA LEU A 273 -12.67 18.07 13.30
C LEU A 273 -13.13 18.62 14.65
N ARG A 274 -13.18 19.95 14.80
CA ARG A 274 -13.63 20.62 16.03
C ARG A 274 -15.09 20.27 16.36
N GLU A 275 -15.98 20.31 15.37
CA GLU A 275 -17.39 19.92 15.53
C GLU A 275 -17.52 18.46 15.97
N GLN A 276 -16.77 17.56 15.33
CA GLN A 276 -16.78 16.13 15.67
C GLN A 276 -16.24 15.88 17.08
N LEU A 277 -15.14 16.54 17.48
CA LEU A 277 -14.60 16.46 18.85
C LEU A 277 -15.60 16.95 19.89
N ALA A 278 -16.30 18.06 19.62
CA ALA A 278 -17.33 18.58 20.52
C ALA A 278 -18.50 17.58 20.65
N SER A 279 -18.86 16.88 19.57
CA SER A 279 -19.94 15.88 19.56
C SER A 279 -19.63 14.62 20.38
N LEU A 280 -18.36 14.33 20.68
CA LEU A 280 -17.99 13.19 21.52
C LEU A 280 -18.51 13.35 22.96
N GLY A 281 -18.74 14.59 23.43
CA GLY A 281 -19.19 14.89 24.78
C GLY A 281 -18.11 14.63 25.85
N PRO A 282 -18.45 14.68 27.15
CA PRO A 282 -17.51 14.37 28.23
C PRO A 282 -17.15 12.88 28.28
N CYS A 283 -15.95 12.56 28.77
CA CYS A 283 -15.53 11.17 28.96
C CYS A 283 -16.40 10.51 30.05
N PRO A 284 -16.99 9.33 29.82
CA PRO A 284 -17.81 8.65 30.84
C PRO A 284 -16.99 8.34 32.10
N GLU A 285 -17.61 8.46 33.27
CA GLU A 285 -16.95 8.16 34.54
C GLU A 285 -16.37 6.73 34.54
N GLY A 286 -15.08 6.62 34.90
CA GLY A 286 -14.39 5.34 35.06
C GLY A 286 -14.04 4.60 33.77
N ARG A 287 -14.23 5.19 32.57
CA ARG A 287 -13.86 4.54 31.30
C ARG A 287 -12.94 5.42 30.48
N ARG A 288 -11.93 4.78 29.85
CA ARG A 288 -11.12 5.40 28.80
C ARG A 288 -11.96 5.48 27.53
N ARG A 289 -12.01 6.65 26.90
CA ARG A 289 -12.60 6.83 25.57
C ARG A 289 -11.48 6.98 24.55
N VAL A 290 -11.62 6.29 23.42
CA VAL A 290 -10.71 6.42 22.28
C VAL A 290 -11.54 6.66 21.04
N HIS A 291 -11.26 7.75 20.32
CA HIS A 291 -11.91 8.07 19.04
C HIS A 291 -10.86 8.43 17.99
N GLY A 292 -11.03 7.85 16.81
CA GLY A 292 -10.14 8.02 15.66
C GLY A 292 -10.61 9.06 14.66
N PHE A 293 -9.67 9.68 13.98
CA PHE A 293 -9.90 10.65 12.91
C PHE A 293 -9.01 10.33 11.72
N LEU A 294 -9.60 10.31 10.53
CA LEU A 294 -8.88 10.33 9.26
C LEU A 294 -8.88 11.77 8.76
N LEU A 295 -7.68 12.27 8.45
CA LEU A 295 -7.41 13.69 8.23
C LEU A 295 -6.85 13.86 6.81
N PRO A 296 -7.63 14.39 5.85
CA PRO A 296 -7.14 14.63 4.50
C PRO A 296 -6.16 15.81 4.46
N ALA A 297 -5.23 15.73 3.53
CA ALA A 297 -4.42 16.84 3.06
C ALA A 297 -4.44 16.87 1.53
N ALA A 298 -3.80 17.87 0.92
CA ALA A 298 -3.79 18.02 -0.53
C ALA A 298 -3.02 16.88 -1.24
N THR A 299 -1.98 16.32 -0.60
CA THR A 299 -1.19 15.22 -1.19
C THR A 299 -1.07 13.97 -0.34
N HIS A 300 -1.73 13.92 0.82
CA HIS A 300 -1.55 12.84 1.78
C HIS A 300 -2.78 12.61 2.66
N TRP A 301 -2.81 11.48 3.35
CA TRP A 301 -3.79 11.16 4.39
C TRP A 301 -3.08 10.90 5.70
N TYR A 302 -3.48 11.60 6.76
CA TYR A 302 -3.02 11.35 8.12
C TYR A 302 -4.11 10.63 8.90
N SER A 303 -3.73 10.02 10.02
CA SER A 303 -4.71 9.61 11.03
C SER A 303 -4.29 10.12 12.39
N ALA A 304 -5.28 10.39 13.22
CA ALA A 304 -5.07 10.73 14.61
C ALA A 304 -6.07 9.99 15.47
N ALA A 305 -5.77 9.83 16.74
CA ALA A 305 -6.74 9.37 17.70
C ALA A 305 -6.59 10.11 19.01
N VAL A 306 -7.73 10.45 19.57
CA VAL A 306 -7.85 11.11 20.86
C VAL A 306 -8.18 10.07 21.89
N VAL A 307 -7.35 10.01 22.92
CA VAL A 307 -7.53 9.17 24.09
C VAL A 307 -7.88 10.07 25.26
N ASP A 308 -9.13 10.04 25.70
CA ASP A 308 -9.57 10.75 26.89
C ASP A 308 -9.57 9.78 28.09
N THR A 309 -8.85 10.15 29.16
CA THR A 309 -8.84 9.39 30.42
C THR A 309 -9.63 10.11 31.51
N PRO A 310 -10.22 9.37 32.48
CA PRO A 310 -10.86 9.98 33.64
C PRO A 310 -9.86 10.88 34.39
N GLY A 311 -10.24 12.13 34.69
CA GLY A 311 -9.35 13.09 35.35
C GLY A 311 -8.71 14.15 34.45
N SER A 312 -9.12 14.24 33.18
CA SER A 312 -8.84 15.33 32.23
C SER A 312 -7.52 15.24 31.44
N ASN A 313 -6.82 14.10 31.48
CA ASN A 313 -5.66 13.92 30.62
C ASN A 313 -6.12 13.40 29.25
N ARG A 314 -6.02 14.27 28.25
CA ARG A 314 -6.17 13.92 26.83
C ARG A 314 -4.80 13.63 26.25
N GLU A 315 -4.67 12.48 25.61
CA GLU A 315 -3.51 12.13 24.81
C GLU A 315 -3.91 12.06 23.33
N VAL A 316 -3.00 12.48 22.45
CA VAL A 316 -3.20 12.43 21.00
C VAL A 316 -2.16 11.49 20.40
N TRP A 317 -2.62 10.47 19.68
CA TRP A 317 -1.77 9.59 18.89
C TRP A 317 -1.89 10.01 17.43
N PHE A 318 -0.82 10.56 16.85
CA PHE A 318 -0.80 11.07 15.48
C PHE A 318 0.05 10.16 14.59
N PHE A 319 -0.46 9.77 13.42
CA PHE A 319 0.20 8.82 12.53
C PHE A 319 0.43 9.46 11.16
N ASP A 320 1.67 9.35 10.69
CA ASP A 320 2.12 9.73 9.36
C ASP A 320 2.92 8.56 8.79
N SER A 321 2.50 8.04 7.64
CA SER A 321 3.15 6.89 7.00
C SER A 321 4.45 7.25 6.28
N TYR A 322 4.74 8.54 6.11
CA TYR A 322 6.08 8.98 5.73
C TYR A 322 7.05 9.10 6.91
N ASN A 323 6.54 9.00 8.15
CA ASN A 323 7.31 9.10 9.39
C ASN A 323 8.11 10.41 9.51
N TRP A 324 7.54 11.54 9.05
CA TRP A 324 8.09 12.87 9.31
C TRP A 324 7.85 13.27 10.75
N ALA A 325 8.78 14.00 11.36
CA ALA A 325 8.62 14.46 12.73
C ALA A 325 7.60 15.63 12.82
N LEU A 326 6.30 15.32 12.83
CA LEU A 326 5.21 16.31 12.76
C LEU A 326 4.61 16.69 14.12
N ALA A 327 4.69 15.82 15.13
CA ALA A 327 4.07 16.06 16.44
C ALA A 327 4.52 17.36 17.12
N SER A 328 5.76 17.80 16.91
CA SER A 328 6.32 19.02 17.52
C SER A 328 6.12 20.27 16.67
N MET A 329 5.49 20.18 15.49
CA MET A 329 5.29 21.32 14.59
C MET A 329 4.30 22.33 15.21
N GLN A 330 4.71 23.59 15.28
CA GLN A 330 3.92 24.68 15.88
C GLN A 330 3.98 25.98 15.09
N THR A 331 5.15 26.33 14.56
CA THR A 331 5.41 27.63 13.97
C THR A 331 5.41 27.59 12.45
N ALA A 332 5.31 28.77 11.81
CA ALA A 332 5.52 28.89 10.37
C ALA A 332 6.95 28.50 9.97
N GLU A 333 7.94 28.73 10.84
CA GLU A 333 9.33 28.33 10.61
C GLU A 333 9.49 26.80 10.59
N ASP A 334 8.80 26.08 11.48
CA ASP A 334 8.77 24.62 11.47
C ASP A 334 8.21 24.09 10.15
N ILE A 335 7.12 24.72 9.67
CA ILE A 335 6.48 24.38 8.39
C ILE A 335 7.47 24.55 7.23
N GLU A 336 8.09 25.72 7.09
CA GLU A 336 9.04 25.96 5.99
C GLU A 336 10.24 25.01 6.05
N THR A 337 10.76 24.74 7.25
CA THR A 337 11.86 23.79 7.44
C THR A 337 11.48 22.39 6.98
N LEU A 338 10.31 21.89 7.38
CA LEU A 338 9.82 20.57 6.97
C LEU A 338 9.53 20.51 5.47
N VAL A 339 8.98 21.57 4.88
CA VAL A 339 8.75 21.66 3.44
C VAL A 339 10.06 21.54 2.67
N GLU A 340 11.09 22.31 3.02
CA GLU A 340 12.38 22.24 2.34
C GLU A 340 13.07 20.88 2.54
N CYS A 341 13.00 20.29 3.75
CA CYS A 341 13.49 18.92 3.97
C CYS A 341 12.79 17.88 3.08
N GLN A 342 11.45 17.96 2.95
CA GLN A 342 10.68 17.08 2.08
C GLN A 342 11.03 17.26 0.61
N LEU A 343 11.22 18.51 0.17
CA LEU A 343 11.62 18.83 -1.19
C LEU A 343 13.02 18.31 -1.51
N GLU A 344 13.99 18.45 -0.59
CA GLU A 344 15.35 17.96 -0.78
C GLU A 344 15.40 16.42 -0.86
N MET A 345 14.64 15.72 -0.01
CA MET A 345 14.53 14.26 -0.14
C MET A 345 13.85 13.85 -1.46
N SER A 346 12.76 14.53 -1.82
CA SER A 346 12.07 14.31 -3.09
C SER A 346 12.96 14.62 -4.30
N ARG A 347 13.91 15.56 -4.13
CA ARG A 347 14.92 15.89 -5.11
C ARG A 347 15.75 14.66 -5.40
N GLY A 348 16.38 14.05 -4.40
CA GLY A 348 17.13 12.79 -4.56
C GLY A 348 16.36 11.74 -5.38
N TYR A 349 15.08 11.52 -5.07
CA TYR A 349 14.23 10.62 -5.84
C TYR A 349 14.01 11.04 -7.31
N CYS A 350 13.92 12.33 -7.63
CA CYS A 350 13.74 12.79 -9.02
C CYS A 350 15.01 12.75 -9.86
N TYR A 351 16.22 12.75 -9.27
CA TYR A 351 17.45 12.57 -10.05
C TYR A 351 17.77 11.08 -10.24
N GLU A 352 17.49 10.27 -9.22
CA GLU A 352 17.86 8.85 -9.21
C GLU A 352 16.82 7.97 -9.89
N LYS A 353 15.51 8.20 -9.66
CA LYS A 353 14.45 7.28 -10.10
C LYS A 353 14.15 7.36 -11.61
N PRO A 354 14.11 8.53 -12.28
CA PRO A 354 13.95 8.60 -13.74
C PRO A 354 15.14 8.02 -14.51
N ARG A 355 16.34 7.99 -13.92
CA ARG A 355 17.48 7.25 -14.49
C ARG A 355 17.25 5.73 -14.44
N LEU A 356 16.43 5.23 -13.52
CA LEU A 356 16.24 3.80 -13.27
C LEU A 356 14.95 3.22 -13.88
N GLU A 357 13.89 4.01 -14.05
CA GLU A 357 12.53 3.47 -14.30
C GLU A 357 11.79 4.04 -15.53
N GLU A 358 12.30 5.10 -16.17
CA GLU A 358 11.62 5.80 -17.28
C GLU A 358 12.31 5.59 -18.64
N PRO A 359 11.64 5.84 -19.79
CA PRO A 359 12.16 5.52 -21.13
C PRO A 359 13.61 6.00 -21.31
N ALA A 360 14.44 5.17 -21.96
CA ALA A 360 15.89 5.33 -22.15
C ALA A 360 16.35 6.74 -22.57
N SER A 361 15.44 7.55 -23.11
CA SER A 361 15.62 8.98 -23.37
C SER A 361 15.95 9.85 -22.16
N TRP A 362 15.69 9.43 -20.91
CA TRP A 362 16.01 10.18 -19.69
C TRP A 362 17.35 9.79 -19.08
N LEU A 363 17.75 8.53 -19.21
CA LEU A 363 19.00 7.98 -18.66
C LEU A 363 20.24 8.77 -19.11
N HIS A 364 20.21 9.29 -20.34
CA HIS A 364 21.33 10.03 -20.95
C HIS A 364 21.12 11.54 -21.00
N ARG A 365 20.09 12.09 -20.32
CA ARG A 365 19.88 13.54 -20.32
C ARG A 365 20.98 14.23 -19.51
N PRO A 366 21.53 15.36 -20.00
CA PRO A 366 22.42 16.19 -19.21
C PRO A 366 21.75 16.62 -17.90
N GLU A 367 22.54 16.77 -16.83
CA GLU A 367 22.11 17.19 -15.49
C GLU A 367 21.21 18.43 -15.53
N GLU A 368 21.53 19.42 -16.38
CA GLU A 368 20.75 20.64 -16.59
C GLU A 368 19.30 20.37 -17.02
N HIS A 369 19.06 19.37 -17.87
CA HIS A 369 17.70 19.03 -18.28
C HIS A 369 16.90 18.39 -17.14
N LEU A 370 17.57 17.64 -16.26
CA LEU A 370 16.94 17.08 -15.05
C LEU A 370 16.64 18.20 -14.03
N GLN A 371 17.55 19.16 -13.89
CA GLN A 371 17.33 20.36 -13.08
C GLN A 371 16.13 21.16 -13.60
N ASN A 372 16.06 21.43 -14.91
CA ASN A 372 14.94 22.15 -15.50
C ASN A 372 13.63 21.38 -15.34
N ALA A 373 13.63 20.07 -15.54
CA ALA A 373 12.46 19.23 -15.30
C ALA A 373 12.00 19.24 -13.83
N TRP A 374 12.94 19.33 -12.88
CA TRP A 374 12.63 19.49 -11.46
C TRP A 374 12.06 20.88 -11.15
N GLU A 375 12.68 21.94 -11.64
CA GLU A 375 12.28 23.33 -11.36
C GLU A 375 10.95 23.68 -12.03
N GLU A 376 10.87 23.46 -13.34
CA GLU A 376 9.76 23.87 -14.20
C GLU A 376 8.69 22.79 -14.35
N GLY A 377 8.97 21.55 -13.92
CA GLY A 377 8.09 20.41 -14.11
C GLY A 377 8.18 19.80 -15.51
N VAL A 378 7.44 18.72 -15.72
CA VAL A 378 7.29 18.05 -17.02
C VAL A 378 5.81 17.96 -17.33
N ALA A 379 5.37 18.70 -18.35
CA ALA A 379 3.98 18.67 -18.81
C ALA A 379 3.63 17.28 -19.39
N GLU A 380 2.46 16.75 -19.02
CA GLU A 380 1.88 15.55 -19.62
C GLU A 380 0.84 15.97 -20.66
N TRP A 381 1.18 15.81 -21.95
CA TRP A 381 0.34 16.31 -23.04
C TRP A 381 -0.87 15.41 -23.39
N TRP A 382 -1.08 14.29 -22.69
CA TRP A 382 -2.08 13.28 -23.09
C TRP A 382 -2.87 12.69 -21.91
N LYS A 383 -4.08 13.21 -21.68
CA LYS A 383 -5.26 12.47 -21.21
C LYS A 383 -6.52 12.99 -21.91
N GLY A 384 -6.72 12.60 -23.18
CA GLY A 384 -7.92 12.90 -23.99
C GLY A 384 -7.78 14.04 -25.01
N CYS A 385 -8.84 14.30 -25.78
CA CYS A 385 -8.88 15.31 -26.85
C CYS A 385 -8.89 16.77 -26.36
N GLN A 386 -8.80 17.01 -25.06
CA GLN A 386 -8.73 18.36 -24.48
C GLN A 386 -7.29 18.67 -24.06
N LYS A 387 -6.65 19.56 -24.81
CA LYS A 387 -5.39 20.23 -24.41
C LYS A 387 -5.70 21.23 -23.30
N THR A 388 -5.65 20.80 -22.04
CA THR A 388 -5.58 21.73 -20.89
C THR A 388 -4.21 21.61 -20.23
N SER A 389 -3.62 22.75 -19.90
CA SER A 389 -2.28 22.92 -19.30
C SER A 389 -2.17 22.46 -17.84
N MET A 390 -3.06 21.56 -17.38
CA MET A 390 -3.19 21.19 -15.96
C MET A 390 -2.64 19.81 -15.61
N PHE A 391 -2.16 19.03 -16.58
CA PHE A 391 -1.63 17.70 -16.33
C PHE A 391 -0.10 17.75 -16.35
N TRP A 392 0.51 17.57 -15.17
CA TRP A 392 1.94 17.49 -14.99
C TRP A 392 2.33 16.04 -14.73
N ARG A 393 3.22 15.49 -15.56
CA ARG A 393 3.90 14.22 -15.24
C ARG A 393 4.76 14.41 -14.00
N HIS A 394 5.49 15.52 -13.96
CA HIS A 394 6.21 16.00 -12.78
C HIS A 394 5.79 17.45 -12.50
N LYS A 395 5.24 17.70 -11.31
CA LYS A 395 4.80 19.05 -10.91
C LYS A 395 6.02 19.98 -10.78
N PRO A 396 5.93 21.26 -11.17
CA PRO A 396 6.99 22.24 -10.95
C PRO A 396 7.36 22.35 -9.47
N LEU A 397 8.59 22.77 -9.16
CA LEU A 397 9.05 22.95 -7.78
C LEU A 397 8.15 23.91 -6.99
N ALA A 398 7.76 25.03 -7.60
CA ALA A 398 6.88 26.01 -6.96
C ALA A 398 5.53 25.40 -6.54
N VAL A 399 4.92 24.57 -7.39
CA VAL A 399 3.66 23.89 -7.10
C VAL A 399 3.84 22.84 -6.01
N ARG A 400 4.93 22.06 -6.05
CA ARG A 400 5.22 21.06 -5.01
C ARG A 400 5.44 21.69 -3.66
N ARG A 401 6.22 22.78 -3.60
CA ARG A 401 6.43 23.57 -2.39
C ARG A 401 5.10 24.04 -1.81
N GLU A 402 4.23 24.61 -2.64
CA GLU A 402 2.94 25.11 -2.18
C GLU A 402 2.03 23.99 -1.67
N LEU A 403 1.95 22.86 -2.39
CA LEU A 403 1.17 21.70 -1.93
C LEU A 403 1.69 21.17 -0.59
N LYS A 404 3.01 21.08 -0.40
CA LYS A 404 3.59 20.65 0.88
C LYS A 404 3.32 21.66 1.99
N ARG A 405 3.42 22.96 1.70
CA ARG A 405 3.05 24.01 2.66
C ARG A 405 1.59 23.90 3.08
N MET A 406 0.67 23.72 2.13
CA MET A 406 -0.75 23.50 2.41
C MET A 406 -0.96 22.29 3.32
N ASP A 407 -0.31 21.15 3.02
CA ASP A 407 -0.39 19.95 3.85
C ASP A 407 0.09 20.22 5.29
N MET A 408 1.25 20.87 5.45
CA MET A 408 1.83 21.14 6.77
C MET A 408 1.00 22.17 7.57
N CYS A 409 0.44 23.19 6.92
CA CYS A 409 -0.50 24.12 7.56
C CYS A 409 -1.72 23.37 8.10
N LEU A 410 -2.34 22.49 7.29
CA LEU A 410 -3.48 21.69 7.73
C LEU A 410 -3.11 20.76 8.89
N VAL A 411 -1.95 20.10 8.84
CA VAL A 411 -1.48 19.26 9.94
C VAL A 411 -1.33 20.07 11.22
N ARG A 412 -0.71 21.25 11.18
CA ARG A 412 -0.60 22.13 12.35
C ARG A 412 -1.98 22.44 12.92
N ASP A 413 -2.91 22.89 12.07
CA ASP A 413 -4.26 23.27 12.48
C ASP A 413 -5.04 22.08 13.08
N PHE A 414 -4.87 20.87 12.52
CA PHE A 414 -5.43 19.65 13.11
C PHE A 414 -4.84 19.34 14.49
N LEU A 415 -3.51 19.43 14.65
CA LEU A 415 -2.85 19.17 15.93
C LEU A 415 -3.25 20.18 17.00
N GLU A 416 -3.45 21.45 16.62
CA GLU A 416 -4.02 22.48 17.50
C GLU A 416 -5.42 22.06 17.97
N VAL A 417 -6.33 21.75 17.04
CA VAL A 417 -7.71 21.34 17.36
C VAL A 417 -7.77 20.07 18.23
N LEU A 418 -6.94 19.06 17.96
CA LEU A 418 -6.89 17.82 18.73
C LEU A 418 -6.48 18.04 20.20
N THR A 419 -5.73 19.12 20.45
CA THR A 419 -5.16 19.44 21.78
C THR A 419 -5.90 20.58 22.47
N GLU A 420 -6.87 21.21 21.82
CA GLU A 420 -7.82 22.14 22.44
C GLU A 420 -8.51 21.44 23.63
N LYS A 421 -8.45 22.08 24.80
CA LYS A 421 -9.23 21.64 25.96
C LYS A 421 -10.70 21.87 25.65
N VAL A 422 -11.49 20.80 25.67
CA VAL A 422 -12.96 20.94 25.59
C VAL A 422 -13.40 21.68 26.86
N PRO A 423 -14.07 22.84 26.72
CA PRO A 423 -14.45 23.69 27.84
C PRO A 423 -15.44 23.04 28.81
#